data_AF-A4E783-F1
#
_entry.id   AF-A4E783-F1
#
_cell.length_a   1.000
_cell.length_b   1.000
_cell.length_c   1.000
_cell.angle_alpha   90.00
_cell.angle_beta   90.00
_cell.angle_gamma   90.00
#
_symmetry.space_group_name_H-M   'P 1'
#
loop_
_entity.id
_entity.type
_entity.pdbx_description
1 polymer ?
#
loop_
_entity_poly.entity_id
_entity_poly.type
_entity_poly.pdbx_seq_one_letter_code
_entity_poly.pdbx_strand_id
1 'polypeptide(L)'
;MLKAMGIEDEKIDQIIDEHAESVNALKAQRDEFKEAAGKADGYKKELDALKAKGEGAGEYEEKYKAKCKELDDYKAEVAGEKAAAEKRGLYRQLLESAGVDPKRIETVLKVSDLENVTVKDGAIEDADKLTEGIKADWADFIATTTVKGADVAHAPKGEGGKDINEMSTAEYMKYKAEQRG
;
A
#
# COMPACT_ATOMS: atom_id res chain seq x y z
N MET A 1 -2.58 9.38 -14.38
CA MET A 1 -2.20 9.14 -12.97
C MET A 1 -1.05 8.13 -12.87
N LEU A 2 -1.14 6.94 -13.48
CA LEU A 2 -0.03 5.96 -13.51
C LEU A 2 1.19 6.40 -14.34
N LYS A 3 0.97 7.08 -15.48
CA LYS A 3 2.02 7.71 -16.30
C LYS A 3 2.83 8.79 -15.57
N ALA A 4 2.20 9.44 -14.58
CA ALA A 4 2.84 10.45 -13.74
C ALA A 4 3.63 9.84 -12.57
N MET A 5 3.51 8.53 -12.34
CA MET A 5 4.22 7.77 -11.31
C MET A 5 5.41 6.97 -11.87
N GLY A 6 5.80 7.20 -13.13
CA GLY A 6 6.99 6.59 -13.73
C GLY A 6 6.85 5.11 -14.11
N ILE A 7 5.61 4.59 -14.18
CA ILE A 7 5.34 3.22 -14.65
C ILE A 7 5.31 3.23 -16.18
N GLU A 8 6.13 2.38 -16.81
CA GLU A 8 6.22 2.22 -18.26
C GLU A 8 4.87 1.80 -18.86
N ASP A 9 4.51 2.34 -20.02
CA ASP A 9 3.17 2.19 -20.63
C ASP A 9 2.73 0.73 -20.79
N GLU A 10 3.66 -0.18 -21.12
CA GLU A 10 3.38 -1.62 -21.25
C GLU A 10 3.05 -2.30 -19.92
N LYS A 11 3.57 -1.80 -18.80
CA LYS A 11 3.23 -2.29 -17.45
C LYS A 11 1.90 -1.73 -16.95
N ILE A 12 1.50 -0.55 -17.43
CA ILE A 12 0.18 0.02 -17.15
C ILE A 12 -0.91 -0.83 -17.81
N ASP A 13 -0.74 -1.21 -19.08
CA ASP A 13 -1.70 -2.05 -19.78
C ASP A 13 -1.81 -3.44 -19.12
N GLN A 14 -0.70 -4.05 -18.71
CA GLN A 14 -0.70 -5.32 -17.99
C GLN A 14 -1.44 -5.23 -16.63
N ILE A 15 -1.24 -4.14 -15.88
CA ILE A 15 -1.96 -3.89 -14.62
C ILE A 15 -3.45 -3.64 -14.86
N ILE A 16 -3.80 -2.91 -15.92
CA ILE A 16 -5.20 -2.64 -16.28
C ILE A 16 -5.90 -3.95 -16.69
N ASP A 17 -5.23 -4.81 -17.44
CA ASP A 17 -5.77 -6.10 -17.85
C ASP A 17 -5.96 -7.04 -16.65
N GLU A 18 -4.99 -7.16 -15.73
CA GLU A 18 -5.16 -7.94 -14.49
C GLU A 18 -6.27 -7.36 -13.58
N HIS A 19 -6.41 -6.03 -13.51
CA HIS A 19 -7.52 -5.41 -12.77
C HIS A 19 -8.87 -5.60 -13.47
N ALA A 20 -8.91 -5.62 -14.80
CA ALA A 20 -10.11 -5.89 -15.56
C ALA A 20 -10.53 -7.36 -15.40
N GLU A 21 -9.60 -8.29 -15.43
CA GLU A 21 -9.84 -9.72 -15.16
C GLU A 21 -10.38 -9.95 -13.74
N SER A 22 -9.74 -9.36 -12.72
CA SER A 22 -10.22 -9.49 -11.32
C SER A 22 -11.58 -8.82 -11.09
N VAL A 23 -11.84 -7.66 -11.70
CA VAL A 23 -13.16 -7.01 -11.64
C VAL A 23 -14.23 -7.83 -12.38
N ASN A 24 -13.88 -8.46 -13.50
CA ASN A 24 -14.80 -9.33 -14.23
C ASN A 24 -15.08 -10.62 -13.46
N ALA A 25 -14.08 -11.21 -12.80
CA ALA A 25 -14.25 -12.36 -11.90
C ALA A 25 -15.17 -12.01 -10.70
N LEU A 26 -14.97 -10.85 -10.07
CA LEU A 26 -15.83 -10.36 -9.00
C LEU A 26 -17.27 -10.09 -9.46
N LYS A 27 -17.45 -9.57 -10.68
CA LYS A 27 -18.79 -9.39 -11.28
C LYS A 27 -19.46 -10.74 -11.54
N ALA A 28 -18.73 -11.72 -12.06
CA ALA A 28 -19.24 -13.07 -12.28
C ALA A 28 -19.65 -13.72 -10.95
N GLN A 29 -18.79 -13.66 -9.93
CA GLN A 29 -19.11 -14.14 -8.57
C GLN A 29 -20.31 -13.42 -7.97
N ARG A 30 -20.40 -12.09 -8.11
CA ARG A 30 -21.57 -11.31 -7.66
C ARG A 30 -22.84 -11.77 -8.37
N ASP A 31 -22.79 -11.98 -9.68
CA ASP A 31 -23.95 -12.39 -10.46
C ASP A 31 -24.37 -13.82 -10.10
N GLU A 32 -23.42 -14.75 -9.91
CA GLU A 32 -23.67 -16.09 -9.35
C GLU A 32 -24.27 -16.03 -7.95
N PHE A 33 -23.76 -15.19 -7.06
CA PHE A 33 -24.30 -15.01 -5.71
C PHE A 33 -25.68 -14.37 -5.72
N LYS A 34 -25.94 -13.44 -6.63
CA LYS A 34 -27.27 -12.84 -6.82
C LYS A 34 -28.27 -13.87 -7.34
N GLU A 35 -27.83 -14.74 -8.23
CA GLU A 35 -28.63 -15.87 -8.72
C GLU A 35 -28.85 -16.90 -7.59
N ALA A 36 -27.83 -17.20 -6.80
CA ALA A 36 -27.92 -18.08 -5.63
C ALA A 36 -28.83 -17.52 -4.54
N ALA A 37 -28.81 -16.20 -4.30
CA ALA A 37 -29.73 -15.52 -3.40
C ALA A 37 -31.18 -15.57 -3.91
N GLY A 38 -31.38 -15.39 -5.23
CA GLY A 38 -32.68 -15.59 -5.87
C GLY A 38 -33.18 -17.04 -5.73
N LYS A 39 -32.28 -18.02 -5.86
CA LYS A 39 -32.56 -19.44 -5.60
C LYS A 39 -32.87 -19.69 -4.13
N ALA A 40 -32.21 -19.02 -3.19
CA ALA A 40 -32.49 -19.12 -1.76
C ALA A 40 -33.90 -18.64 -1.38
N ASP A 41 -34.36 -17.53 -1.97
CA ASP A 41 -35.75 -17.06 -1.82
C ASP A 41 -36.75 -18.04 -2.46
N GLY A 42 -36.38 -18.66 -3.58
CA GLY A 42 -37.14 -19.76 -4.21
C GLY A 42 -37.25 -20.97 -3.30
N TYR A 43 -36.14 -21.44 -2.71
CA TYR A 43 -36.10 -22.54 -1.76
C TYR A 43 -36.90 -22.24 -0.49
N LYS A 44 -36.92 -20.99 -0.03
CA LYS A 44 -37.75 -20.58 1.11
C LYS A 44 -39.24 -20.69 0.81
N LYS A 45 -39.67 -20.29 -0.40
CA LYS A 45 -41.07 -20.45 -0.85
C LYS A 45 -41.45 -21.92 -1.05
N GLU A 46 -40.57 -22.75 -1.61
CA GLU A 46 -40.78 -24.19 -1.72
C GLU A 46 -40.86 -24.87 -0.35
N LEU A 47 -39.99 -24.47 0.58
CA LEU A 47 -39.96 -24.97 1.95
C LEU A 47 -41.25 -24.60 2.70
N ASP A 48 -41.74 -23.36 2.56
CA ASP A 48 -43.03 -22.95 3.13
C ASP A 48 -44.21 -23.70 2.47
N ALA A 49 -44.16 -23.94 1.15
CA ALA A 49 -45.18 -24.71 0.44
C ALA A 49 -45.17 -26.21 0.80
N LEU A 50 -44.00 -26.80 1.07
CA LEU A 50 -43.84 -28.18 1.53
C LEU A 50 -44.25 -28.34 3.00
N LYS A 51 -43.90 -27.39 3.87
CA LYS A 51 -44.40 -27.31 5.25
C LYS A 51 -45.93 -27.23 5.28
N ALA A 52 -46.55 -26.47 4.38
CA ALA A 52 -48.00 -26.39 4.25
C ALA A 52 -48.65 -27.69 3.73
N LYS A 53 -47.89 -28.57 3.05
CA LYS A 53 -48.36 -29.87 2.54
C LYS A 53 -48.09 -31.06 3.47
N GLY A 54 -47.37 -30.86 4.57
CA GLY A 54 -47.15 -31.89 5.59
C GLY A 54 -46.11 -32.98 5.24
N GLU A 55 -45.46 -32.89 4.07
CA GLU A 55 -44.43 -33.85 3.63
C GLU A 55 -43.09 -33.12 3.44
N GLY A 56 -42.04 -33.54 4.18
CA GLY A 56 -40.65 -33.14 3.92
C GLY A 56 -40.03 -32.03 4.79
N ALA A 57 -40.67 -31.61 5.88
CA ALA A 57 -40.16 -30.50 6.72
C ALA A 57 -38.76 -30.74 7.33
N GLY A 58 -38.39 -31.98 7.65
CA GLY A 58 -37.09 -32.29 8.27
C GLY A 58 -35.90 -32.13 7.32
N GLU A 59 -36.03 -32.61 6.08
CA GLU A 59 -34.92 -32.63 5.11
C GLU A 59 -34.60 -31.24 4.56
N TYR A 60 -35.61 -30.38 4.42
CA TYR A 60 -35.43 -28.97 4.05
C TYR A 60 -34.88 -28.13 5.21
N GLU A 61 -35.24 -28.44 6.46
CA GLU A 61 -34.69 -27.74 7.62
C GLU A 61 -33.19 -28.00 7.79
N GLU A 62 -32.73 -29.24 7.57
CA GLU A 62 -31.29 -29.57 7.58
C GLU A 62 -30.53 -28.85 6.47
N LYS A 63 -31.05 -28.85 5.23
CA LYS A 63 -30.44 -28.13 4.10
C LYS A 63 -30.35 -26.63 4.36
N TYR A 64 -31.37 -26.04 4.97
CA TYR A 64 -31.36 -24.64 5.36
C TYR A 64 -30.30 -24.33 6.42
N LYS A 65 -30.21 -25.14 7.49
CA LYS A 65 -29.17 -24.99 8.53
C LYS A 65 -27.76 -25.14 7.97
N ALA A 66 -27.55 -26.11 7.07
CA ALA A 66 -26.27 -26.31 6.39
C ALA A 66 -25.87 -25.07 5.57
N LYS A 67 -26.81 -24.51 4.80
CA LYS A 67 -26.57 -23.29 4.02
C LYS A 67 -26.33 -22.04 4.87
N CYS A 68 -27.02 -21.91 6.01
CA CYS A 68 -26.73 -20.85 6.97
C CYS A 68 -25.30 -20.98 7.51
N LYS A 69 -24.88 -22.20 7.88
CA LYS A 69 -23.52 -22.45 8.35
C LYS A 69 -22.47 -22.11 7.28
N GLU A 70 -22.65 -22.55 6.04
CA GLU A 70 -21.74 -22.19 4.93
C GLU A 70 -21.64 -20.68 4.74
N LEU A 71 -22.76 -19.96 4.86
CA LEU A 71 -22.78 -18.50 4.72
C LEU A 71 -22.08 -17.78 5.87
N ASP A 72 -22.22 -18.28 7.09
CA ASP A 72 -21.51 -17.73 8.26
C ASP A 72 -20.02 -18.06 8.22
N ASP A 73 -19.65 -19.28 7.82
CA ASP A 73 -18.26 -19.69 7.59
C ASP A 73 -17.61 -18.79 6.51
N TYR A 74 -18.30 -18.54 5.40
CA TYR A 74 -17.83 -17.64 4.34
C TYR A 74 -17.66 -16.18 4.81
N LYS A 75 -18.60 -15.65 5.60
CA LYS A 75 -18.46 -14.30 6.17
C LYS A 75 -17.24 -14.21 7.09
N ALA A 76 -16.98 -15.25 7.88
CA ALA A 76 -15.81 -15.30 8.75
C ALA A 76 -14.51 -15.33 7.93
N GLU A 77 -14.48 -16.11 6.84
CA GLU A 77 -13.36 -16.15 5.89
C GLU A 77 -13.11 -14.77 5.28
N VAL A 78 -14.13 -14.13 4.69
CA VAL A 78 -14.03 -12.78 4.09
C VAL A 78 -13.58 -11.73 5.12
N ALA A 79 -14.09 -11.81 6.35
CA ALA A 79 -13.66 -10.90 7.42
C ALA A 79 -12.17 -11.12 7.76
N GLY A 80 -11.72 -12.37 7.81
CA GLY A 80 -10.32 -12.75 8.00
C GLY A 80 -9.42 -12.26 6.86
N GLU A 81 -9.82 -12.47 5.61
CA GLU A 81 -9.11 -11.97 4.42
C GLU A 81 -9.00 -10.45 4.44
N LYS A 82 -10.09 -9.74 4.78
CA LYS A 82 -10.08 -8.27 4.87
C LYS A 82 -9.13 -7.78 5.96
N ALA A 83 -9.13 -8.41 7.14
CA ALA A 83 -8.21 -8.05 8.22
C ALA A 83 -6.74 -8.33 7.83
N ALA A 84 -6.47 -9.44 7.14
CA ALA A 84 -5.13 -9.75 6.63
C ALA A 84 -4.68 -8.74 5.55
N ALA A 85 -5.57 -8.35 4.64
CA ALA A 85 -5.31 -7.35 3.62
C ALA A 85 -5.04 -5.96 4.22
N GLU A 86 -5.83 -5.55 5.22
CA GLU A 86 -5.63 -4.30 5.96
C GLU A 86 -4.27 -4.29 6.66
N LYS A 87 -3.94 -5.37 7.38
CA LYS A 87 -2.64 -5.53 8.05
C LYS A 87 -1.47 -5.44 7.07
N ARG A 88 -1.57 -6.14 5.91
CA ARG A 88 -0.57 -6.04 4.83
C ARG A 88 -0.45 -4.63 4.27
N GLY A 89 -1.57 -3.94 4.08
CA GLY A 89 -1.59 -2.56 3.60
C GLY A 89 -0.88 -1.60 4.54
N LEU A 90 -1.16 -1.70 5.84
CA LEU A 90 -0.51 -0.87 6.87
C LEU A 90 0.99 -1.17 6.98
N TYR A 91 1.40 -2.45 6.95
CA TYR A 91 2.81 -2.80 6.99
C TYR A 91 3.57 -2.32 5.74
N ARG A 92 2.92 -2.34 4.57
CA ARG A 92 3.45 -1.76 3.34
C ARG A 92 3.78 -0.27 3.53
N GLN A 93 2.86 0.51 4.08
CA GLN A 93 3.08 1.93 4.38
C GLN A 93 4.23 2.15 5.37
N LEU A 94 4.42 1.22 6.31
CA LEU A 94 5.52 1.26 7.26
C LEU A 94 6.88 1.04 6.56
N LEU A 95 6.97 0.09 5.63
CA LEU A 95 8.15 -0.14 4.80
C LEU A 95 8.50 1.09 3.94
N GLU A 96 7.49 1.70 3.32
CA GLU A 96 7.64 2.95 2.54
C GLU A 96 8.18 4.08 3.42
N SER A 97 7.60 4.27 4.61
CA SER A 97 7.99 5.30 5.57
C SER A 97 9.39 5.05 6.17
N ALA A 98 9.80 3.79 6.28
CA ALA A 98 11.14 3.40 6.70
C ALA A 98 12.21 3.67 5.61
N GLY A 99 11.80 3.92 4.37
CA GLY A 99 12.69 4.21 3.25
C GLY A 99 13.14 2.98 2.47
N VAL A 100 12.44 1.85 2.60
CA VAL A 100 12.73 0.63 1.83
C VAL A 100 12.48 0.90 0.34
N ASP A 101 13.38 0.46 -0.52
CA ASP A 101 13.27 0.60 -1.98
C ASP A 101 11.90 0.10 -2.46
N PRO A 102 11.09 0.95 -3.14
CA PRO A 102 9.76 0.58 -3.65
C PRO A 102 9.74 -0.71 -4.48
N LYS A 103 10.82 -1.02 -5.21
CA LYS A 103 10.95 -2.24 -6.01
C LYS A 103 11.10 -3.50 -5.15
N ARG A 104 11.49 -3.34 -3.87
CA ARG A 104 11.74 -4.43 -2.91
C ARG A 104 10.61 -4.62 -1.92
N ILE A 105 9.76 -3.61 -1.72
CA ILE A 105 8.63 -3.64 -0.77
C ILE A 105 7.77 -4.90 -0.91
N GLU A 106 7.39 -5.28 -2.14
CA GLU A 106 6.56 -6.47 -2.35
C GLU A 106 7.29 -7.77 -2.00
N THR A 107 8.61 -7.83 -2.20
CA THR A 107 9.41 -8.99 -1.80
C THR A 107 9.53 -9.07 -0.29
N VAL A 108 9.81 -7.92 0.36
CA VAL A 108 9.88 -7.80 1.81
C VAL A 108 8.55 -8.19 2.45
N LEU A 109 7.43 -7.66 1.96
CA LEU A 109 6.09 -7.96 2.46
C LEU A 109 5.71 -9.46 2.34
N LYS A 110 6.27 -10.19 1.37
CA LYS A 110 6.04 -11.63 1.21
C LYS A 110 6.81 -12.48 2.21
N VAL A 111 7.98 -12.02 2.67
CA VAL A 111 8.85 -12.75 3.59
C VAL A 111 8.73 -12.27 5.04
N SER A 112 8.18 -11.07 5.26
CA SER A 112 7.87 -10.54 6.58
C SER A 112 6.79 -11.37 7.27
N ASP A 113 7.06 -11.77 8.51
CA ASP A 113 6.07 -12.36 9.39
C ASP A 113 5.16 -11.25 9.96
N LEU A 114 3.86 -11.36 9.69
CA LEU A 114 2.83 -10.43 10.14
C LEU A 114 1.92 -11.06 11.21
N GLU A 115 2.23 -12.26 11.70
CA GLU A 115 1.44 -12.93 12.75
C GLU A 115 1.43 -12.10 14.04
N ASN A 116 2.59 -11.56 14.42
CA ASN A 116 2.78 -10.75 15.62
C ASN A 116 2.41 -9.26 15.45
N VAL A 117 2.00 -8.84 14.26
CA VAL A 117 1.61 -7.45 14.00
C VAL A 117 0.13 -7.26 14.36
N THR A 118 -0.14 -6.40 15.34
CA THR A 118 -1.51 -6.09 15.79
C THR A 118 -1.98 -4.78 15.17
N VAL A 119 -3.23 -4.76 14.69
CA VAL A 119 -3.88 -3.56 14.18
C VAL A 119 -5.00 -3.18 15.15
N LYS A 120 -5.00 -1.91 15.56
CA LYS A 120 -6.01 -1.32 16.44
C LYS A 120 -6.42 0.03 15.89
N ASP A 121 -7.74 0.26 15.83
CA ASP A 121 -8.33 1.51 15.34
C ASP A 121 -7.79 1.97 13.96
N GLY A 122 -7.46 0.99 13.08
CA GLY A 122 -6.92 1.23 11.74
C GLY A 122 -5.42 1.55 11.67
N ALA A 123 -4.67 1.37 12.77
CA ALA A 123 -3.23 1.58 12.82
C ALA A 123 -2.50 0.37 13.44
N ILE A 124 -1.23 0.17 13.04
CA ILE A 124 -0.37 -0.85 13.65
C ILE A 124 0.03 -0.39 15.07
N GLU A 125 -0.16 -1.25 16.07
CA GLU A 125 0.40 -1.02 17.41
C GLU A 125 1.92 -1.11 17.39
N ASP A 126 2.60 -0.29 18.21
CA ASP A 126 4.07 -0.22 18.29
C ASP A 126 4.76 0.02 16.93
N ALA A 127 4.11 0.79 16.04
CA ALA A 127 4.62 1.12 14.71
C ALA A 127 6.06 1.67 14.71
N ASP A 128 6.44 2.46 15.73
CA ASP A 128 7.79 3.00 15.88
C ASP A 128 8.83 1.89 16.07
N LYS A 129 8.56 0.94 16.97
CA LYS A 129 9.43 -0.21 17.23
C LYS A 129 9.53 -1.12 16.00
N LEU A 130 8.41 -1.32 15.30
CA LEU A 130 8.38 -2.10 14.08
C LEU A 130 9.18 -1.41 12.96
N THR A 131 9.15 -0.07 12.91
CA THR A 131 9.95 0.74 11.97
C THR A 131 11.44 0.64 12.26
N GLU A 132 11.84 0.65 13.53
CA GLU A 132 13.24 0.42 13.93
C GLU A 132 13.72 -0.97 13.51
N GLY A 133 12.90 -2.00 13.75
CA GLY A 133 13.17 -3.37 13.29
C GLY A 133 13.32 -3.45 11.78
N ILE A 134 12.41 -2.83 11.02
CA ILE A 134 12.49 -2.76 9.55
C ILE A 134 13.80 -2.11 9.09
N LYS A 135 14.21 -1.00 9.72
CA LYS A 135 15.45 -0.31 9.37
C LYS A 135 16.69 -1.16 9.65
N ALA A 136 16.63 -2.03 10.65
CA ALA A 136 17.70 -2.97 10.96
C ALA A 136 17.70 -4.17 9.99
N ASP A 137 16.56 -4.84 9.82
CA ASP A 137 16.44 -6.08 9.05
C ASP A 137 16.57 -5.85 7.55
N TRP A 138 16.16 -4.68 7.06
CA TRP A 138 16.14 -4.33 5.64
C TRP A 138 17.08 -3.17 5.30
N ALA A 139 18.11 -2.94 6.12
CA ALA A 139 19.08 -1.85 5.94
C ALA A 139 19.67 -1.80 4.51
N ASP A 140 19.98 -2.97 3.93
CA ASP A 140 20.54 -3.10 2.58
C ASP A 140 19.58 -2.65 1.46
N PHE A 141 18.28 -2.59 1.74
CA PHE A 141 17.26 -2.11 0.81
C PHE A 141 16.87 -0.66 1.06
N ILE A 142 17.51 0.02 2.02
CA ILE A 142 17.28 1.43 2.32
C ILE A 142 18.42 2.24 1.71
N ALA A 143 18.06 3.23 0.89
CA ALA A 143 19.07 4.05 0.21
C ALA A 143 19.91 4.82 1.24
N THR A 144 21.20 4.52 1.30
CA THR A 144 22.14 5.27 2.14
C THR A 144 22.55 6.55 1.41
N THR A 145 21.96 7.69 1.78
CA THR A 145 22.42 8.99 1.29
C THR A 145 23.69 9.40 2.04
N THR A 146 24.85 9.02 1.49
CA THR A 146 26.12 9.55 1.99
C THR A 146 26.26 10.98 1.50
N VAL A 147 26.17 11.95 2.41
CA VAL A 147 26.48 13.35 2.10
C VAL A 147 27.99 13.45 1.86
N LYS A 148 28.39 13.46 0.59
CA LYS A 148 29.77 13.80 0.22
C LYS A 148 29.95 15.29 0.47
N GLY A 149 30.75 15.63 1.48
CA GLY A 149 31.15 17.02 1.74
C GLY A 149 31.82 17.66 0.52
N ALA A 150 31.82 18.99 0.46
CA ALA A 150 32.47 19.73 -0.62
C ALA A 150 33.93 19.30 -0.77
N ASP A 151 34.36 19.06 -2.02
CA ASP A 151 35.76 18.75 -2.33
C ASP A 151 36.61 20.01 -2.18
N VAL A 152 37.07 20.26 -0.96
CA VAL A 152 37.96 21.38 -0.62
C VAL A 152 39.32 21.29 -1.33
N ALA A 153 39.71 20.11 -1.85
CA ALA A 153 40.95 19.97 -2.59
C ALA A 153 40.84 20.55 -4.02
N HIS A 154 39.63 20.66 -4.57
CA HIS A 154 39.35 21.18 -5.91
C HIS A 154 38.35 22.33 -5.86
N ALA A 155 38.49 23.21 -4.87
CA ALA A 155 37.75 24.46 -4.85
C ALA A 155 37.99 25.23 -6.16
N PRO A 156 36.95 25.76 -6.83
CA PRO A 156 37.15 26.69 -7.93
C PRO A 156 38.05 27.81 -7.42
N LYS A 157 39.11 28.16 -8.17
CA LYS A 157 39.80 29.43 -7.97
C LYS A 157 38.79 30.53 -8.30
N GLY A 158 37.98 30.92 -7.32
CA GLY A 158 37.39 32.24 -7.35
C GLY A 158 38.56 33.21 -7.43
N GLU A 159 38.59 34.08 -8.42
CA GLU A 159 39.33 35.31 -8.30
C GLU A 159 38.76 35.99 -7.07
N GLY A 160 39.44 35.84 -5.93
CA GLY A 160 39.01 36.40 -4.67
C GLY A 160 38.76 37.87 -4.90
N GLY A 161 37.49 38.27 -4.82
CA GLY A 161 37.13 39.68 -4.85
C GLY A 161 37.97 40.36 -3.77
N LYS A 162 38.73 41.39 -4.14
CA LYS A 162 39.58 42.13 -3.21
C LYS A 162 38.78 42.44 -1.95
N ASP A 163 39.32 42.07 -0.79
CA ASP A 163 38.67 42.36 0.47
C ASP A 163 38.53 43.88 0.60
N ILE A 164 37.30 44.35 0.57
CA ILE A 164 36.98 45.78 0.60
C ILE A 164 37.49 46.42 1.89
N ASN A 165 37.68 45.63 2.95
CA ASN A 165 38.18 46.09 4.24
C ASN A 165 39.70 46.33 4.23
N GLU A 166 40.42 45.82 3.22
CA GLU A 166 41.87 46.00 3.07
C GLU A 166 42.24 47.12 2.08
N MET A 167 41.26 47.69 1.37
CA MET A 167 41.49 48.80 0.44
C MET A 167 41.64 50.14 1.17
N SER A 168 42.55 50.98 0.67
CA SER A 168 42.57 52.39 1.07
C SER A 168 41.29 53.10 0.61
N THR A 169 40.93 54.21 1.27
CA THR A 169 39.74 55.01 0.92
C THR A 169 39.72 55.41 -0.56
N ALA A 170 40.88 55.69 -1.15
CA ALA A 170 41.02 56.05 -2.55
C ALA A 170 40.75 54.85 -3.49
N GLU A 171 41.23 53.66 -3.14
CA GLU A 171 41.01 52.44 -3.90
C GLU A 171 39.55 51.98 -3.85
N TYR A 172 38.90 52.09 -2.68
CA TYR A 172 37.49 51.78 -2.52
C TYR A 172 36.59 52.66 -3.41
N MET A 173 36.88 53.97 -3.46
CA MET A 173 36.11 54.92 -4.28
C MET A 173 36.24 54.60 -5.78
N LYS A 174 37.41 54.14 -6.22
CA LYS A 174 37.65 53.74 -7.61
C LYS A 174 36.94 52.42 -7.95
N TYR A 175 37.05 51.42 -7.07
CA TYR A 175 36.36 50.14 -7.21
C TYR A 175 34.83 50.30 -7.32
N LYS A 176 34.24 51.17 -6.50
CA LYS A 176 32.80 51.45 -6.53
C LYS A 176 32.35 52.20 -7.79
N ALA A 177 33.23 53.02 -8.37
CA ALA A 177 32.95 53.73 -9.62
C ALA A 177 32.95 52.77 -10.82
N GLU A 178 33.88 51.81 -10.85
CA GLU A 178 33.97 50.78 -11.89
C GLU A 178 32.77 49.81 -11.86
N GLN A 179 32.20 49.54 -10.68
CA GLN A 179 31.01 48.68 -10.52
C GLN A 179 29.67 49.36 -10.90
N ARG A 180 29.67 50.67 -11.21
CA ARG A 180 28.47 51.45 -11.57
C ARG A 180 28.36 51.77 -13.06
N GLY A 181 29.32 51.33 -13.88
CA GLY A 181 29.23 51.36 -15.35
C GLY A 181 28.67 50.06 -15.90
#